data_AF-A0A9D0C091-F1
#
_entry.id   AF-A0A9D0C091-F1
#
_cell.length_a   1.000
_cell.length_b   1.000
_cell.length_c   1.000
_cell.angle_alpha   90.00
_cell.angle_beta   90.00
_cell.angle_gamma   90.00
#
_symmetry.space_group_name_H-M   'P 1'
#
loop_
_entity.id
_entity.type
_entity.pdbx_description
1 polymer ?
#
loop_
_entity_poly.entity_id
_entity_poly.type
_entity_poly.pdbx_seq_one_letter_code
_entity_poly.pdbx_strand_id
1 'polypeptide(L)' 'MLSFIYRIARQFELKHGFAPNLIHLNREQFAHLCSELAEIEGLGEMSQVLGMEIVLETDLCHPSVSWSAVDWSQAVAV' A
#
# COMPACT_ATOMS: atom_id res chain seq x y z
N MET A 1 0.66 -11.65 3.57
CA MET A 1 0.48 -10.53 2.63
C MET A 1 1.70 -9.63 2.54
N LEU A 2 2.35 -9.29 3.64
CA LEU A 2 3.50 -8.37 3.63
C LEU A 2 4.63 -8.78 2.66
N SER A 3 4.98 -10.06 2.60
CA SER A 3 5.98 -10.59 1.65
C SER A 3 5.58 -10.41 0.17
N PHE A 4 4.27 -10.44 -0.12
CA PHE A 4 3.73 -10.18 -1.45
C PHE A 4 3.90 -8.71 -1.83
N ILE A 5 3.63 -7.80 -0.89
CA ILE A 5 3.76 -6.35 -1.07
C ILE A 5 5.22 -5.98 -1.38
N TYR A 6 6.18 -6.48 -0.60
CA TYR A 6 7.60 -6.25 -0.89
C TYR A 6 8.03 -6.83 -2.24
N ARG A 7 7.45 -7.97 -2.65
CA ARG A 7 7.74 -8.56 -3.95
C ARG A 7 7.26 -7.68 -5.11
N ILE A 8 6.03 -7.17 -5.05
CA ILE A 8 5.50 -6.29 -6.12
C ILE A 8 6.21 -4.95 -6.13
N ALA A 9 6.58 -4.40 -4.96
CA ALA A 9 7.37 -3.18 -4.85
C ALA A 9 8.76 -3.34 -5.50
N ARG A 10 9.45 -4.45 -5.19
CA ARG A 10 10.75 -4.75 -5.81
C ARG A 10 10.65 -4.98 -7.31
N GLN A 11 9.58 -5.62 -7.80
CA GLN A 11 9.36 -5.79 -9.23
C GLN A 11 9.11 -4.45 -9.93
N PHE A 12 8.38 -3.55 -9.28
CA PHE A 12 8.18 -2.19 -9.77
C PHE A 12 9.53 -1.44 -9.87
N GLU A 13 10.33 -1.46 -8.82
CA GLU A 13 11.64 -0.81 -8.79
C GLU A 13 12.58 -1.34 -9.88
N LEU A 14 12.66 -2.66 -10.05
CA LEU A 14 13.48 -3.28 -11.11
C LEU A 14 13.01 -2.88 -12.51
N LYS A 15 11.72 -2.62 -12.70
CA LYS A 15 11.14 -2.25 -13.99
C LYS A 15 11.27 -0.77 -14.31
N HIS A 16 11.16 0.09 -13.30
CA HIS A 16 11.04 1.55 -13.46
C HIS A 16 12.30 2.32 -13.05
N GLY A 17 13.20 1.72 -12.27
CA GLY A 17 14.43 2.35 -11.77
C GLY A 17 14.24 3.22 -10.54
N PHE A 18 13.06 3.20 -9.92
CA PHE A 18 12.73 3.92 -8.69
C PHE A 18 11.68 3.17 -7.87
N ALA A 19 11.69 3.36 -6.55
CA ALA A 19 10.73 2.72 -5.64
C ALA A 19 9.32 3.30 -5.82
N PRO A 20 8.25 2.48 -5.70
CA PRO A 20 6.90 2.99 -5.60
C PRO A 20 6.71 3.74 -4.27
N ASN A 21 5.80 4.71 -4.26
CA ASN A 21 5.40 5.42 -3.04
C ASN A 21 3.92 5.21 -2.68
N LEU A 22 3.16 4.48 -3.50
CA LEU A 22 1.76 4.18 -3.28
C LEU A 22 1.50 2.68 -3.33
N ILE A 23 0.62 2.22 -2.45
CA ILE A 23 0.04 0.89 -2.48
C ILE A 23 -1.49 0.98 -2.55
N HIS A 24 -2.06 0.26 -3.51
CA HIS A 24 -3.51 0.12 -3.68
C HIS A 24 -3.96 -1.18 -3.05
N LEU A 25 -4.94 -1.07 -2.15
CA LEU A 25 -5.55 -2.19 -1.45
C LEU A 25 -7.06 -2.01 -1.42
N ASN A 26 -7.81 -3.11 -1.32
CA ASN A 26 -9.19 -3.03 -0.88
C ASN A 26 -9.30 -3.10 0.66
N ARG A 27 -10.50 -2.85 1.20
CA ARG A 27 -10.73 -2.85 2.66
C ARG A 27 -10.43 -4.19 3.32
N GLU A 28 -10.76 -5.31 2.66
CA GLU A 28 -10.51 -6.66 3.20
C GLU A 28 -9.00 -6.97 3.25
N GLN A 29 -8.29 -6.62 2.19
CA GLN A 29 -6.84 -6.73 2.07
C GLN A 29 -6.14 -5.87 3.12
N PHE A 30 -6.62 -4.65 3.35
CA PHE A 30 -6.09 -3.79 4.41
C PHE A 30 -6.32 -4.39 5.80
N ALA A 31 -7.54 -4.87 6.09
CA ALA A 31 -7.84 -5.53 7.35
C ALA A 31 -6.97 -6.78 7.60
N HIS A 32 -6.74 -7.58 6.56
CA HIS A 32 -5.86 -8.74 6.62
C HIS A 32 -4.39 -8.32 6.81
N LEU A 33 -3.96 -7.20 6.23
CA LEU A 33 -2.62 -6.69 6.46
C LEU A 33 -2.43 -6.21 7.91
N CYS A 34 -3.42 -5.53 8.48
CA CYS A 34 -3.40 -5.13 9.88
C CYS A 34 -3.36 -6.34 10.82
N SER A 35 -4.12 -7.40 10.54
CA SER A 35 -4.13 -8.59 11.39
C SER A 35 -2.80 -9.36 11.38
N GLU A 36 -2.06 -9.35 10.27
CA GLU A 36 -0.72 -9.95 10.19
C GLU A 36 0.33 -9.19 11.00
N LEU A 37 0.15 -7.88 11.16
CA LEU A 37 1.13 -7.01 11.80
C LEU A 37 0.90 -6.79 13.30
N ALA A 38 -0.22 -7.30 13.84
CA ALA A 38 -0.60 -7.46 15.26
C ALA A 38 -0.49 -6.24 16.22
N GLU A 39 0.25 -5.19 15.85
CA GLU A 39 0.60 -4.04 16.68
C GLU A 39 0.43 -2.70 15.92
N ILE A 40 -0.07 -2.75 14.69
CA ILE A 40 -0.24 -1.57 13.83
C ILE A 40 -1.73 -1.27 13.69
N GLU A 41 -2.16 -0.15 14.25
CA GLU A 41 -3.55 0.30 14.20
C GLU A 41 -3.68 1.51 13.28
N GLY A 42 -4.30 1.29 12.13
CA GLY A 42 -4.73 2.35 11.23
C GLY A 42 -3.79 2.65 10.07
N LEU A 43 -4.29 3.48 9.15
CA LEU A 43 -3.65 3.77 7.87
C LEU A 43 -2.30 4.49 8.01
N GLY A 44 -2.18 5.38 9.00
CA GLY A 44 -0.97 6.18 9.19
C GLY A 44 0.23 5.33 9.62
N GLU A 45 0.05 4.50 10.66
CA GLU A 45 1.11 3.61 11.14
C GLU A 45 1.48 2.56 10.08
N MET A 46 0.48 2.02 9.38
CA MET A 46 0.71 1.08 8.29
C MET A 46 1.50 1.72 7.14
N SER A 47 1.16 2.95 6.76
CA SER A 47 1.88 3.72 5.74
C SER A 47 3.35 3.93 6.12
N GLN A 48 3.61 4.26 7.39
CA GLN A 48 4.97 4.42 7.89
C GLN A 48 5.78 3.11 7.85
N VAL A 49 5.17 1.99 8.22
CA VAL A 49 5.85 0.68 8.19
C VAL A 49 6.13 0.22 6.76
N LEU A 50 5.23 0.51 5.83
CA LEU A 50 5.42 0.18 4.42
C LEU A 50 6.34 1.16 3.68
N GLY A 51 6.54 2.37 4.23
CA GLY A 51 7.18 3.48 3.51
C GLY A 51 6.40 3.92 2.28
N MET A 52 5.10 3.63 2.22
CA MET A 52 4.22 3.86 1.08
C MET A 52 2.86 4.34 1.57
N GLU A 53 2.29 5.32 0.89
CA GLU A 53 0.92 5.76 1.13
C GLU A 53 -0.10 4.71 0.67
N ILE A 54 -1.17 4.53 1.44
CA ILE A 54 -2.18 3.49 1.22
C ILE A 54 -3.41 4.12 0.59
N VAL A 55 -3.77 3.64 -0.59
CA VAL A 55 -4.99 3.99 -1.31
C VAL A 55 -5.98 2.83 -1.17
N LEU A 56 -7.16 3.12 -0.63
CA LEU A 56 -8.22 2.13 -0.49
C LEU A 56 -9.17 2.21 -1.69
N GLU A 57 -9.21 1.15 -2.50
CA GLU A 57 -10.07 1.02 -3.67
C GLU A 57 -11.10 -0.10 -3.48
N THR A 58 -12.35 0.14 -3.90
CA THR A 58 -13.46 -0.79 -3.68
C THR A 58 -13.42 -2.01 -4.62
N ASP A 59 -12.98 -1.81 -5.86
CA ASP A 59 -13.06 -2.82 -6.93
C ASP A 59 -11.71 -3.50 -7.22
N LEU A 60 -10.76 -3.43 -6.28
CA LEU A 60 -9.41 -3.96 -6.47
C LEU A 60 -9.34 -5.47 -6.13
N CYS A 61 -9.10 -6.31 -7.14
CA CYS A 61 -8.93 -7.76 -6.96
C CYS A 61 -7.57 -8.15 -6.35
N HIS A 62 -6.51 -7.38 -6.63
CA HIS A 62 -5.15 -7.70 -6.21
C HIS A 62 -4.38 -6.46 -5.76
N PRO A 63 -3.59 -6.55 -4.67
CA PRO A 63 -2.71 -5.46 -4.26
C PRO A 63 -1.80 -5.04 -5.40
N SER A 64 -1.68 -3.74 -5.60
CA SER A 64 -0.80 -3.17 -6.62
C SER A 64 -0.03 -1.98 -6.07
N VAL A 65 1.08 -1.64 -6.73
CA VAL A 65 1.92 -0.49 -6.34
C VAL A 65 2.03 0.47 -7.51
N SER A 66 2.12 1.75 -7.18
CA SER A 66 2.34 2.80 -8.16
C SER A 66 3.25 3.89 -7.62
N TRP A 67 3.61 4.81 -8.50
CA TRP A 67 4.31 6.02 -8.13
C TRP A 67 3.50 7.25 -8.53
N SER A 68 3.40 8.22 -7.63
CA SER A 68 2.81 9.53 -7.93
C SER A 68 3.70 10.65 -7.41
N ALA A 69 3.80 11.73 -8.18
CA ALA A 69 4.50 12.95 -7.78
C ALA A 69 3.65 13.86 -6.88
N VAL A 70 2.37 13.53 -6.69
CA VAL A 70 1.43 14.31 -5.89
C VAL A 70 1.44 13.74 -4.47
N ASP A 71 1.55 14.60 -3.46
CA ASP A 71 1.38 14.18 -2.07
C ASP A 71 -0.10 13.82 -1.83
N TRP A 72 -0.42 12.53 -1.65
CA TRP A 72 -1.80 12.05 -1.54
C TRP A 72 -2.36 12.08 -0.11
N SER A 73 -1.76 12.89 0.77
CA SER A 73 -2.06 13.00 2.22
C SER A 73 -3.54 13.23 2.63
N GLN A 74 -4.50 13.36 1.70
CA GLN A 74 -5.94 13.54 2.03
C GLN A 74 -6.98 12.82 1.16
N ALA A 75 -6.66 11.82 0.34
CA ALA A 75 -7.71 11.11 -0.40
C ALA A 75 -8.34 9.94 0.37
N VAL A 76 -8.97 10.22 1.51
CA VAL A 76 -10.06 9.36 1.97
C VAL A 76 -11.28 9.74 1.13
N ALA A 77 -11.51 9.02 0.03
CA ALA A 77 -12.77 9.13 -0.68
C ALA A 77 -13.89 8.62 0.26
N VAL A 78 -14.70 9.57 0.73
CA VAL A 78 -15.94 9.35 1.51
C VAL A 78 -16.96 8.61 0.66
#